data_AF-A0A1U8HGA0-F1
#
_entry.id   AF-A0A1U8HGA0-F1
#
_cell.length_a   1.000
_cell.length_b   1.000
_cell.length_c   1.000
_cell.angle_alpha   90.00
_cell.angle_beta   90.00
_cell.angle_gamma   90.00
#
_symmetry.space_group_name_H-M   'P 1'
#
loop_
_entity.id
_entity.type
_entity.pdbx_description
1 polymer ?
#
loop_
_entity_poly.entity_id
_entity_poly.type
_entity_poly.pdbx_seq_one_letter_code
_entity_poly.pdbx_strand_id
1 'polypeptide(L)'
;MASTTSIIQGGFSCGGGSALSSFRARPRRMVVRAEAVNPDIRKDETKVVDSVLVTELSKPLTPYCRCWRSGTFPLCDGSHVKHNKATGDNVGPLLLKK
;
A
#
# COMPACT_ATOMS: atom_id res chain seq x y z
N MET A 1 36.79 0.83 -10.47
CA MET A 1 37.70 1.94 -10.13
C MET A 1 37.00 2.84 -9.12
N ALA A 2 37.78 3.34 -8.18
CA ALA A 2 37.49 4.15 -6.99
C ALA A 2 36.13 4.87 -6.88
N SER A 3 35.51 4.79 -5.69
CA SER A 3 34.72 5.91 -5.17
C SER A 3 35.11 6.13 -3.71
N THR A 4 35.78 7.26 -3.50
CA THR A 4 36.44 7.71 -2.28
C THR A 4 35.43 8.11 -1.21
N THR A 5 35.36 7.38 -0.11
CA THR A 5 34.67 7.82 1.11
C THR A 5 35.59 8.72 1.91
N SER A 6 35.21 10.00 2.04
CA SER A 6 35.86 10.97 2.90
C SER A 6 35.55 10.62 4.37
N ILE A 7 36.60 10.31 5.14
CA ILE A 7 36.52 10.04 6.57
C ILE A 7 36.81 11.35 7.30
N ILE A 8 35.80 11.93 7.95
CA ILE A 8 36.01 13.00 8.93
C ILE A 8 36.15 12.34 10.31
N GLN A 9 37.39 12.29 10.81
CA GLN A 9 37.72 11.87 12.18
C GLN A 9 37.40 13.02 13.14
N GLY A 10 36.25 12.92 13.83
CA GLY A 10 35.98 13.69 15.04
C GLY A 10 36.55 12.93 16.24
N GLY A 11 37.76 13.29 16.67
CA GLY A 11 38.38 12.77 17.90
C GLY A 11 38.00 13.62 19.10
N PHE A 12 37.32 13.02 20.09
CA PHE A 12 37.25 13.53 21.45
C PHE A 12 37.67 12.39 22.39
N SER A 13 38.80 12.59 23.08
CA SER A 13 39.34 11.69 24.08
C SER A 13 39.04 12.25 25.46
N CYS A 14 38.34 11.49 26.29
CA CYS A 14 38.45 11.55 27.73
C CYS A 14 38.13 10.17 28.32
N GLY A 15 39.10 9.61 29.04
CA GLY A 15 39.02 8.29 29.66
C GLY A 15 38.11 8.24 30.88
N GLY A 16 37.65 7.03 31.21
CA GLY A 16 36.92 6.73 32.43
C GLY A 16 36.23 5.38 32.32
N GLY A 17 36.75 4.38 33.04
CA GLY A 17 36.25 3.01 33.01
C GLY A 17 34.83 2.86 33.58
N SER A 18 34.02 2.11 32.85
CA SER A 18 32.96 1.23 33.35
C SER A 18 32.54 0.36 32.17
N ALA A 19 32.42 -0.95 32.40
CA ALA A 19 32.06 -1.92 31.38
C ALA A 19 30.63 -1.66 30.86
N LEU A 20 30.49 -0.71 29.95
CA LEU A 20 29.31 -0.55 29.13
C LEU A 20 29.41 -1.60 28.03
N SER A 21 28.71 -2.72 28.24
CA SER A 21 28.40 -3.67 27.18
C SER A 21 27.96 -2.88 25.96
N SER A 22 28.82 -2.84 24.95
CA SER A 22 28.53 -2.18 23.68
C SER A 22 27.45 -3.01 23.00
N PHE A 23 26.19 -2.70 23.31
CA PHE A 23 25.05 -3.16 22.54
C PHE A 23 25.15 -2.48 21.18
N ARG A 24 25.94 -3.07 20.30
CA ARG A 24 26.04 -2.69 18.90
C ARG A 24 24.69 -3.02 18.28
N ALA A 25 23.76 -2.08 18.36
CA ALA A 25 22.42 -2.20 17.82
C ALA A 25 22.56 -2.47 16.32
N ARG A 26 22.41 -3.74 15.93
CA ARG A 26 22.36 -4.12 14.53
C ARG A 26 21.15 -3.40 13.92
N PRO A 27 21.31 -2.61 12.83
CA PRO A 27 20.16 -2.00 12.19
C PRO A 27 19.23 -3.12 11.72
N ARG A 28 18.05 -3.20 12.32
CA ARG A 28 17.00 -4.14 11.91
C ARG A 28 16.49 -3.67 10.56
N ARG A 29 16.95 -4.31 9.48
CA ARG A 29 16.44 -4.07 8.13
C ARG A 29 15.02 -4.62 8.04
N MET A 30 14.03 -3.74 8.11
CA MET A 30 12.62 -4.11 7.97
C MET A 30 12.29 -4.25 6.48
N VAL A 31 11.85 -5.43 6.05
CA VAL A 31 11.42 -5.67 4.67
C VAL A 31 9.91 -5.42 4.62
N VAL A 32 9.49 -4.33 3.98
CA VAL A 32 8.08 -4.05 3.72
C VAL A 32 7.73 -4.68 2.38
N ARG A 33 6.86 -5.71 2.37
CA ARG A 33 6.25 -6.20 1.12
C ARG A 33 5.03 -5.36 0.84
N ALA A 34 5.11 -4.52 -0.20
CA ALA A 34 3.92 -3.87 -0.74
C ALA A 34 3.12 -4.92 -1.53
N GLU A 35 1.87 -5.14 -1.14
CA GLU A 35 0.95 -6.01 -1.87
C GLU A 35 0.27 -5.24 -3.01
N ALA A 36 -0.03 -5.93 -4.11
CA ALA A 36 -0.75 -5.33 -5.22
C ALA A 36 -2.22 -5.08 -4.84
N VAL A 37 -2.73 -3.89 -5.17
CA VAL A 37 -4.13 -3.54 -4.89
C VAL A 37 -5.10 -4.43 -5.67
N ASN A 38 -4.82 -4.68 -6.95
CA ASN A 38 -5.58 -5.60 -7.80
C ASN A 38 -4.87 -6.97 -7.83
N PRO A 39 -5.46 -8.06 -7.31
CA PRO A 39 -4.88 -9.40 -7.35
C PRO A 39 -5.16 -10.11 -8.67
N ASP A 40 -6.40 -10.04 -9.19
CA ASP A 40 -6.87 -10.98 -10.22
C ASP A 40 -7.62 -10.35 -11.43
N ILE A 41 -8.08 -9.10 -11.32
CA ILE A 41 -8.97 -8.50 -12.32
C ILE A 41 -8.16 -8.02 -13.55
N ARG A 42 -8.49 -8.53 -14.75
CA ARG A 42 -7.99 -8.04 -16.07
C ARG A 42 -6.47 -7.81 -16.09
N LYS A 43 -5.70 -8.85 -15.75
CA LYS A 43 -4.22 -8.79 -15.63
C LYS A 43 -3.47 -8.76 -16.94
N ASP A 44 -4.15 -9.09 -18.02
CA ASP A 44 -3.71 -8.92 -19.40
C ASP A 44 -3.62 -7.44 -19.80
N GLU A 45 -4.37 -6.56 -19.14
CA GLU A 45 -4.34 -5.12 -19.41
C GLU A 45 -3.26 -4.40 -18.61
N THR A 46 -2.45 -3.60 -19.29
CA THR A 46 -1.44 -2.75 -18.64
C THR A 46 -2.06 -1.72 -17.71
N LYS A 47 -3.30 -1.30 -17.98
CA LYS A 47 -4.06 -0.34 -17.19
C LYS A 47 -5.55 -0.60 -17.37
N VAL A 48 -6.19 -1.08 -16.32
CA VAL A 48 -7.64 -1.30 -16.30
C VAL A 48 -8.36 0.04 -16.06
N VAL A 49 -9.25 0.42 -16.99
CA VAL A 49 -10.06 1.64 -16.94
C VAL A 49 -11.49 1.30 -17.35
N ASP A 50 -12.47 1.80 -16.59
CA ASP A 50 -13.88 1.68 -16.90
C ASP A 50 -14.51 3.06 -17.08
N SER A 51 -15.25 3.23 -18.18
CA SER A 51 -15.95 4.48 -18.52
C SER A 51 -17.44 4.25 -18.44
N VAL A 52 -18.16 5.19 -17.83
CA VAL A 52 -19.60 5.08 -17.58
C VAL A 52 -20.26 6.41 -17.93
N LEU A 53 -21.28 6.36 -18.78
CA LEU A 53 -22.12 7.52 -19.07
C LEU A 53 -23.19 7.65 -17.98
N VAL A 54 -23.19 8.78 -17.27
CA VAL A 54 -24.10 9.02 -16.14
C VAL A 54 -25.59 8.94 -16.56
N THR A 55 -25.89 9.28 -17.81
CA THR A 55 -27.24 9.23 -18.39
C THR A 55 -27.81 7.82 -18.50
N GLU A 56 -26.94 6.81 -18.68
CA GLU A 56 -27.32 5.41 -18.89
C GLU A 56 -27.57 4.64 -17.58
N LEU A 57 -27.33 5.26 -16.42
CA LEU A 57 -27.67 4.63 -15.14
C LEU A 57 -29.19 4.43 -15.05
N SER A 58 -29.59 3.17 -14.88
CA SER A 58 -30.97 2.76 -14.67
C SER A 58 -31.44 2.97 -13.22
N LYS A 59 -30.50 2.93 -12.27
CA LYS A 59 -30.78 3.07 -10.83
C LYS A 59 -30.47 4.49 -10.35
N PRO A 60 -31.25 5.03 -9.40
CA PRO A 60 -30.98 6.36 -8.82
C PRO A 60 -29.65 6.40 -8.06
N LEU A 61 -29.17 5.25 -7.59
CA LEU A 61 -27.90 5.11 -6.88
C LEU A 61 -27.20 3.84 -7.39
N THR A 62 -26.02 3.98 -7.98
CA THR A 62 -25.23 2.85 -8.49
C THR A 62 -23.85 2.83 -7.84
N PRO A 63 -23.51 1.78 -7.08
CA PRO A 63 -22.22 1.68 -6.40
C PRO A 63 -21.15 1.06 -7.31
N TYR A 64 -20.02 1.73 -7.47
CA TYR A 64 -18.84 1.27 -8.22
C TYR A 64 -17.70 0.84 -7.29
N CYS A 65 -17.01 -0.24 -7.67
CA CYS A 65 -15.95 -0.82 -6.87
C CYS A 65 -14.70 0.06 -6.86
N ARG A 66 -14.06 0.16 -5.68
CA ARG A 66 -12.71 0.73 -5.53
C ARG A 66 -11.72 -0.20 -4.82
N CYS A 67 -12.19 -1.36 -4.36
CA CYS A 67 -11.37 -2.31 -3.61
C CYS A 67 -10.73 -3.40 -4.47
N TRP A 68 -11.08 -3.52 -5.76
CA TRP A 68 -10.58 -4.57 -6.65
C TRP A 68 -10.80 -6.00 -6.12
N ARG A 69 -11.85 -6.22 -5.33
CA ARG A 69 -12.27 -7.55 -4.84
C ARG A 69 -13.65 -7.96 -5.32
N SER A 70 -14.32 -7.12 -6.11
CA SER A 70 -15.69 -7.38 -6.52
C SER A 70 -15.76 -8.44 -7.61
N GLY A 71 -16.65 -9.41 -7.45
CA GLY A 71 -16.92 -10.41 -8.49
C GLY A 71 -17.69 -9.85 -9.68
N THR A 72 -18.36 -8.70 -9.51
CA THR A 72 -19.10 -7.99 -10.57
C THR A 72 -18.41 -6.70 -10.99
N PHE A 73 -17.08 -6.63 -10.82
CA PHE A 73 -16.28 -5.47 -11.22
C PHE A 73 -16.62 -5.05 -12.66
N PRO A 74 -16.90 -3.76 -12.92
CA PRO A 74 -16.59 -2.57 -12.11
C PRO A 74 -17.61 -2.18 -11.03
N LEU A 75 -18.72 -2.90 -10.90
CA LEU A 75 -19.74 -2.62 -9.87
C LEU A 75 -19.29 -3.11 -8.50
N CYS A 76 -19.90 -2.58 -7.44
CA CYS A 76 -19.68 -3.06 -6.08
C CYS A 76 -20.72 -4.10 -5.67
N ASP A 77 -20.26 -5.27 -5.27
CA ASP A 77 -21.02 -6.40 -4.71
C ASP A 77 -20.94 -6.52 -3.17
N GLY A 78 -20.22 -5.61 -2.51
CA GLY A 78 -20.01 -5.65 -1.05
C GLY A 78 -18.73 -6.38 -0.61
N SER A 79 -17.92 -6.90 -1.52
CA SER A 79 -16.67 -7.62 -1.20
C SER A 79 -15.64 -6.78 -0.42
N HIS A 80 -15.75 -5.44 -0.47
CA HIS A 80 -14.93 -4.54 0.36
C HIS A 80 -15.10 -4.78 1.87
N VAL A 81 -16.27 -5.22 2.34
CA VAL A 81 -16.51 -5.49 3.77
C VAL A 81 -15.64 -6.65 4.25
N LYS A 82 -15.55 -7.72 3.47
CA LYS A 82 -14.71 -8.88 3.78
C LYS A 82 -13.23 -8.50 3.76
N HIS A 83 -12.81 -7.72 2.76
CA HIS A 83 -11.45 -7.18 2.65
C HIS A 83 -11.07 -6.34 3.86
N ASN A 84 -11.89 -5.36 4.23
CA ASN A 84 -11.67 -4.48 5.38
C ASN A 84 -11.55 -5.29 6.67
N LYS A 85 -12.43 -6.27 6.90
CA LYS A 85 -12.38 -7.12 8.09
C LYS A 85 -11.10 -7.97 8.15
N ALA A 86 -10.63 -8.48 7.01
CA ALA A 86 -9.45 -9.35 6.96
C ALA A 86 -8.13 -8.58 7.09
N THR A 87 -8.08 -7.36 6.57
CA THR A 87 -6.83 -6.57 6.46
C THR A 87 -6.75 -5.42 7.46
N GLY A 88 -7.86 -5.02 8.08
CA GLY A 88 -7.97 -3.80 8.88
C GLY A 88 -8.11 -2.52 8.04
N ASP A 89 -8.39 -2.66 6.74
CA ASP A 89 -8.57 -1.55 5.80
C ASP A 89 -9.96 -0.88 5.95
N ASN A 90 -10.15 0.27 5.29
CA ASN A 90 -11.35 1.10 5.39
C ASN A 90 -11.91 1.56 4.03
N VAL A 91 -11.66 0.78 2.96
CA VAL A 91 -12.13 1.12 1.62
C VAL A 91 -13.64 0.93 1.45
N GLY A 92 -14.22 1.67 0.51
CA GLY A 92 -15.65 1.59 0.17
C GLY A 92 -15.94 2.02 -1.27
N PRO A 93 -17.17 1.78 -1.78
CA PRO A 93 -17.52 2.06 -3.16
C PRO A 93 -17.60 3.56 -3.46
N LEU A 94 -17.57 3.90 -4.75
CA LEU A 94 -18.01 5.20 -5.25
C LEU A 94 -19.50 5.12 -5.57
N LEU A 95 -20.32 5.98 -4.96
CA LEU A 95 -21.76 6.01 -5.21
C LEU A 95 -22.07 7.06 -6.27
N LEU A 96 -22.51 6.61 -7.45
CA LEU A 96 -23.00 7.50 -8.50
C LEU A 96 -24.50 7.71 -8.35
N LYS A 97 -24.92 8.97 -8.30
CA LYS A 97 -26.32 9.40 -8.27
C LYS A 97 -26.70 9.97 -9.62
N LYS A 98 -27.91 9.64 -10.09
CA LYS A 98 -28.50 10.21 -11.29
C LYS A 98 -29.11 11.58 -11.00
#